data_AF-A0AAV3ZJN1-F1
#
_entry.id   AF-A0AAV3ZJN1-F1
#
_cell.length_a   1.000
_cell.length_b   1.000
_cell.length_c   1.000
_cell.angle_alpha   90.00
_cell.angle_beta   90.00
_cell.angle_gamma   90.00
#
_symmetry.space_group_name_H-M   'P 1'
#
loop_
_entity.id
_entity.type
_entity.pdbx_description
1 polymer ?
#
loop_
_entity_poly.entity_id
_entity_poly.type
_entity_poly.pdbx_seq_one_letter_code
_entity_poly.pdbx_strand_id
1 'polypeptide(L)'
;MSAPKVDLRHYNNDYQRTLDTTRDAPITKSSSNPNVDTLHQCRNLSENQVYHLTPEAQFRPRGVQCSIANRFCQRFGGHDSSRKIISQFHGTSFPLSSDRILHPLHLLPQLSPSASDSAYNTSNIASNTLGTTDRITQTNNYDPQLLTPNKPDAASAPSLAYAMATIGVAYFWVGPLIVVFWYNTWHLTELYVFSDHTEVSTWTCAVFGYSILTLASCFQAKLSTLVSAIAIQELRYLMSLVYTYVLALACVSQWRGLWALEDVYLGVTVTGVATSAGVAAILLLLLRCYQSTVGAPAVVKPDSPLDSYFTFSTYFGMKSNSLSLVWDSLFTVLLTASFVITVWRGVWESMDLHFFPKNATKTGLLSLVISYGLMIVLSLCQDKVSQLSAYLDKVHWLLKLILEDFVYIVQSIICITYLRGFWVLLNEYDLYRPWSLWVCHVTSYLLLTASKTAQNLVVFTIIVCLDRIVFLIATKTRLRVYY
;
A
#
# COMPACT_ATOMS: atom_id res chain seq x y z
N MET A 1 -38.50 -0.29 -19.31
CA MET A 1 -38.23 -0.95 -18.03
C MET A 1 -37.73 0.11 -17.07
N SER A 2 -38.33 0.25 -15.88
CA SER A 2 -37.77 1.09 -14.82
C SER A 2 -36.54 0.39 -14.23
N ALA A 3 -35.45 1.14 -14.02
CA ALA A 3 -34.30 0.61 -13.28
C ALA A 3 -34.75 0.18 -11.87
N PRO A 4 -34.21 -0.93 -11.31
CA PRO A 4 -34.50 -1.30 -9.93
C PRO A 4 -33.98 -0.20 -9.00
N LYS A 5 -34.79 0.23 -8.04
CA LYS A 5 -34.30 1.05 -6.93
C LYS A 5 -33.38 0.18 -6.07
N VAL A 6 -32.07 0.35 -6.25
CA VAL A 6 -31.05 -0.22 -5.35
C VAL A 6 -31.28 0.40 -3.98
N ASP A 7 -31.61 -0.42 -2.98
CA ASP A 7 -31.93 0.08 -1.64
C ASP A 7 -30.65 0.30 -0.85
N LEU A 8 -29.93 1.40 -1.15
CA LEU A 8 -28.68 1.85 -0.49
C LEU A 8 -28.84 2.16 1.02
N ARG A 9 -30.00 1.84 1.59
CA ARG A 9 -30.37 1.98 2.99
C ARG A 9 -29.54 1.14 3.95
N HIS A 10 -28.74 0.17 3.51
CA HIS A 10 -28.00 -0.71 4.41
C HIS A 10 -27.01 0.06 5.31
N TYR A 11 -26.36 1.11 4.80
CA TYR A 11 -25.48 1.98 5.59
C TYR A 11 -26.22 3.13 6.29
N ASN A 12 -27.24 3.73 5.67
CA ASN A 12 -27.91 4.93 6.22
C ASN A 12 -29.01 4.60 7.26
N ASN A 13 -29.59 3.39 7.24
CA ASN A 13 -30.69 3.02 8.14
C ASN A 13 -30.29 3.04 9.61
N ASP A 14 -29.07 2.61 9.96
CA ASP A 14 -28.68 2.50 11.38
C ASP A 14 -28.30 3.88 11.96
N TYR A 15 -27.78 4.78 11.13
CA TYR A 15 -27.65 6.20 11.50
C TYR A 15 -29.02 6.87 11.69
N GLN A 16 -29.97 6.70 10.75
CA GLN A 16 -31.33 7.24 10.93
C GLN A 16 -32.06 6.62 12.13
N ARG A 17 -31.95 5.30 12.36
CA ARG A 17 -32.53 4.64 13.54
C ARG A 17 -31.94 5.17 14.85
N THR A 18 -30.68 5.60 14.85
CA THR A 18 -30.02 6.24 16.01
C THR A 18 -30.48 7.70 16.21
N LEU A 19 -30.71 8.44 15.12
CA LEU A 19 -31.30 9.79 15.17
C LEU A 19 -32.76 9.76 15.65
N ASP A 20 -33.55 8.79 15.18
CA ASP A 20 -34.96 8.66 15.56
C ASP A 20 -35.10 8.19 17.01
N THR A 21 -34.28 7.23 17.48
CA THR A 21 -34.25 6.83 18.90
C THR A 21 -33.70 7.91 19.84
N THR A 22 -32.97 8.91 19.34
CA THR A 22 -32.62 10.12 20.12
C THR A 22 -33.66 11.25 20.03
N ARG A 23 -34.57 11.21 19.04
CA ARG A 23 -35.78 12.05 18.99
C ARG A 23 -36.91 11.53 19.88
N ASP A 24 -37.11 10.21 19.93
CA ASP A 24 -38.18 9.55 20.68
C ASP A 24 -37.89 9.39 22.19
N ALA A 25 -36.86 10.07 22.71
CA ALA A 25 -36.66 10.24 24.14
C ALA A 25 -37.91 10.94 24.75
N PRO A 26 -38.59 10.34 25.75
CA PRO A 26 -39.94 10.76 26.13
C PRO A 26 -39.97 12.08 26.89
N ILE A 27 -40.08 13.19 26.15
CA ILE A 27 -40.46 14.49 26.72
C ILE A 27 -41.86 14.37 27.33
N THR A 28 -41.95 14.60 28.64
CA THR A 28 -43.20 14.55 29.40
C THR A 28 -44.18 15.62 28.92
N LYS A 29 -45.19 15.19 28.15
CA LYS A 29 -46.23 16.07 27.59
C LYS A 29 -47.10 16.68 28.70
N SER A 30 -46.90 17.96 29.00
CA SER A 30 -47.96 18.80 29.58
C SER A 30 -49.01 19.11 28.51
N SER A 31 -50.28 19.14 28.91
CA SER A 31 -51.41 19.18 27.98
C SER A 31 -51.89 20.60 27.67
N SER A 32 -51.83 21.00 26.39
CA SER A 32 -52.73 22.03 25.83
C SER A 32 -52.79 21.95 24.30
N ASN A 33 -53.96 21.57 23.77
CA ASN A 33 -54.43 21.93 22.42
C ASN A 33 -55.21 23.27 22.52
N PRO A 34 -55.64 23.97 21.45
CA PRO A 34 -55.91 23.45 20.10
C PRO A 34 -55.49 24.32 18.88
N ASN A 35 -55.71 23.74 17.69
CA ASN A 35 -55.97 24.36 16.38
C ASN A 35 -54.94 25.31 15.73
N VAL A 36 -54.58 25.01 14.47
CA VAL A 36 -54.84 25.86 13.30
C VAL A 36 -54.67 25.01 12.02
N ASP A 37 -55.63 25.10 11.09
CA ASP A 37 -55.51 24.57 9.73
C ASP A 37 -54.87 25.61 8.81
N THR A 38 -53.92 25.24 7.93
CA THR A 38 -53.87 25.82 6.57
C THR A 38 -53.05 25.01 5.56
N LEU A 39 -53.48 25.10 4.30
CA LEU A 39 -52.89 24.55 3.10
C LEU A 39 -51.42 24.98 2.85
N HIS A 40 -50.69 24.17 2.08
CA HIS A 40 -50.33 24.61 0.72
C HIS A 40 -50.12 23.43 -0.25
N GLN A 41 -50.18 23.72 -1.55
CA GLN A 41 -50.30 22.74 -2.64
C GLN A 41 -49.41 23.14 -3.84
N CYS A 42 -49.10 22.15 -4.70
CA CYS A 42 -48.33 22.29 -5.96
C CYS A 42 -46.82 22.60 -5.78
N ARG A 43 -45.96 22.36 -6.79
CA ARG A 43 -46.20 22.24 -8.24
C ARG A 43 -45.20 21.27 -8.92
N ASN A 44 -45.67 20.52 -9.92
CA ASN A 44 -44.78 19.86 -10.89
C ASN A 44 -44.15 20.88 -11.84
N LEU A 45 -42.96 20.60 -12.35
CA LEU A 45 -42.63 20.89 -13.75
C LEU A 45 -41.53 19.93 -14.23
N SER A 46 -41.56 19.62 -15.52
CA SER A 46 -40.67 18.68 -16.22
C SER A 46 -39.97 19.41 -17.35
N GLU A 47 -38.74 19.01 -17.68
CA GLU A 47 -38.32 19.05 -19.10
C GLU A 47 -37.15 18.10 -19.37
N ASN A 48 -37.22 17.43 -20.53
CA ASN A 48 -36.11 16.69 -21.12
C ASN A 48 -35.51 17.56 -22.23
N GLN A 49 -34.18 17.56 -22.39
CA GLN A 49 -33.59 17.70 -23.72
C GLN A 49 -32.42 16.74 -23.92
N VAL A 50 -32.29 16.26 -25.15
CA VAL A 50 -31.29 15.29 -25.62
C VAL A 50 -30.53 15.93 -26.76
N TYR A 51 -29.20 15.87 -26.72
CA TYR A 51 -28.35 16.26 -27.84
C TYR A 51 -27.32 15.17 -28.14
N HIS A 52 -27.52 14.46 -29.24
CA HIS A 52 -26.41 13.82 -29.98
C HIS A 52 -25.76 14.86 -30.88
N LEU A 53 -24.43 14.79 -31.04
CA LEU A 53 -23.76 14.83 -32.35
C LEU A 53 -22.25 14.55 -32.23
N THR A 54 -21.77 13.66 -33.08
CA THR A 54 -20.35 13.39 -33.40
C THR A 54 -20.17 13.64 -34.90
N PRO A 55 -18.99 14.03 -35.42
CA PRO A 55 -18.04 12.99 -35.84
C PRO A 55 -16.54 13.32 -35.76
N GLU A 56 -15.76 12.24 -35.74
CA GLU A 56 -14.43 11.99 -36.36
C GLU A 56 -13.40 13.11 -36.59
N ALA A 57 -12.16 12.83 -36.16
CA ALA A 57 -10.94 13.27 -36.83
C ALA A 57 -9.91 12.13 -36.86
N GLN A 58 -9.35 11.81 -38.04
CA GLN A 58 -8.39 10.73 -38.24
C GLN A 58 -6.94 11.22 -38.09
N PHE A 59 -6.04 10.41 -37.51
CA PHE A 59 -4.59 10.60 -37.66
C PHE A 59 -3.83 9.27 -37.73
N ARG A 60 -2.83 9.19 -38.63
CA ARG A 60 -2.01 7.98 -38.85
C ARG A 60 -0.80 7.92 -37.90
N PRO A 61 -0.34 6.73 -37.49
CA PRO A 61 0.79 6.58 -36.59
C PRO A 61 2.14 6.86 -37.28
N ARG A 62 3.11 7.40 -36.52
CA ARG A 62 4.54 7.30 -36.82
C ARG A 62 5.14 6.18 -35.97
N GLY A 63 5.87 5.26 -36.60
CA GLY A 63 6.48 4.13 -35.91
C GLY A 63 7.65 4.54 -35.01
N VAL A 64 7.65 4.04 -33.78
CA VAL A 64 8.81 4.08 -32.87
C VAL A 64 9.06 2.64 -32.40
N GLN A 65 10.16 2.04 -32.84
CA GLN A 65 10.63 0.77 -32.28
C GLN A 65 11.06 1.02 -30.82
N CYS A 66 10.40 0.37 -29.86
CA CYS A 66 10.74 0.51 -28.45
C CYS A 66 11.02 -0.86 -27.82
N SER A 67 12.06 -0.95 -26.99
CA SER A 67 12.73 -2.18 -26.56
C SER A 67 12.01 -2.99 -25.47
N ILE A 68 10.68 -2.94 -25.44
CA ILE A 68 9.81 -3.55 -24.41
C ILE A 68 9.90 -5.08 -24.42
N ALA A 69 9.96 -5.69 -25.61
CA ALA A 69 9.96 -7.15 -25.78
C ALA A 69 11.07 -7.87 -24.99
N ASN A 70 12.30 -7.32 -24.98
CA ASN A 70 13.44 -7.97 -24.31
C ASN A 70 13.29 -8.02 -22.78
N ARG A 71 12.56 -7.07 -22.16
CA ARG A 71 12.26 -7.12 -20.72
C ARG A 71 11.06 -8.03 -20.41
N PHE A 72 10.16 -8.23 -21.38
CA PHE A 72 9.05 -9.17 -21.24
C PHE A 72 9.57 -10.61 -21.19
N CYS A 73 10.42 -11.01 -22.14
CA CYS A 73 11.00 -12.37 -22.17
C CYS A 73 11.85 -12.69 -20.93
N GLN A 74 12.62 -11.74 -20.40
CA GLN A 74 13.39 -11.92 -19.16
C GLN A 74 12.51 -12.07 -17.90
N ARG A 75 11.23 -11.67 -17.94
CA ARG A 75 10.29 -11.79 -16.80
C ARG A 75 9.59 -13.16 -16.74
N PHE A 76 9.64 -13.96 -17.81
CA PHE A 76 8.97 -15.27 -17.93
C PHE A 76 9.94 -16.47 -18.05
N GLY A 77 10.92 -16.56 -17.16
CA GLY A 77 11.58 -17.84 -16.81
C GLY A 77 12.34 -18.60 -17.90
N GLY A 78 12.57 -18.01 -19.08
CA GLY A 78 13.26 -18.65 -20.20
C GLY A 78 14.77 -18.82 -19.94
N HIS A 79 15.16 -19.93 -19.30
CA HIS A 79 16.56 -20.25 -19.07
C HIS A 79 17.22 -20.77 -20.36
N ASP A 80 18.36 -20.19 -20.75
CA ASP A 80 19.09 -20.62 -21.95
C ASP A 80 19.57 -22.08 -21.78
N SER A 81 19.32 -22.90 -22.80
CA SER A 81 19.72 -24.29 -22.92
C SER A 81 19.80 -24.71 -24.39
N SER A 82 20.30 -23.83 -25.26
CA SER A 82 20.53 -24.15 -26.69
C SER A 82 21.74 -23.40 -27.28
N ARG A 83 22.91 -23.59 -26.66
CA ARG A 83 24.22 -23.21 -27.24
C ARG A 83 25.25 -24.35 -27.22
N LYS A 84 24.92 -25.43 -27.93
CA LYS A 84 25.90 -26.31 -28.59
C LYS A 84 25.40 -26.57 -30.02
N ILE A 85 26.34 -26.80 -30.93
CA ILE A 85 26.12 -27.01 -32.38
C ILE A 85 25.59 -25.76 -33.11
N ILE A 86 26.50 -24.89 -33.53
CA ILE A 86 26.85 -24.69 -34.96
C ILE A 86 28.20 -23.95 -34.98
N SER A 87 29.09 -24.36 -35.88
CA SER A 87 30.42 -23.78 -36.08
C SER A 87 30.64 -23.53 -37.57
N GLN A 88 31.49 -22.54 -37.89
CA GLN A 88 31.95 -22.18 -39.24
C GLN A 88 30.87 -21.51 -40.13
N PHE A 89 31.12 -20.26 -40.53
CA PHE A 89 31.64 -19.96 -41.88
C PHE A 89 32.24 -18.52 -41.92
N HIS A 90 32.89 -18.16 -43.02
CA HIS A 90 33.54 -16.85 -43.29
C HIS A 90 32.51 -15.70 -43.44
N GLY A 91 32.84 -14.40 -43.41
CA GLY A 91 34.13 -13.70 -43.26
C GLY A 91 34.02 -12.19 -43.62
N THR A 92 35.16 -11.53 -43.89
CA THR A 92 35.33 -10.21 -44.57
C THR A 92 34.60 -8.95 -44.05
N SER A 93 35.33 -8.16 -43.25
CA SER A 93 35.58 -6.71 -43.40
C SER A 93 34.75 -5.84 -44.37
N PHE A 94 34.28 -4.66 -43.93
CA PHE A 94 34.93 -3.33 -44.16
C PHE A 94 34.24 -2.21 -43.32
N PRO A 95 34.93 -1.12 -42.92
CA PRO A 95 34.34 -0.01 -42.16
C PRO A 95 34.02 1.24 -43.01
N LEU A 96 33.25 2.17 -42.46
CA LEU A 96 33.11 3.56 -42.96
C LEU A 96 33.21 4.57 -41.79
N SER A 97 33.67 5.79 -42.08
CA SER A 97 34.12 6.81 -41.12
C SER A 97 33.39 8.15 -41.27
N SER A 98 33.86 9.18 -40.53
CA SER A 98 33.61 10.63 -40.77
C SER A 98 32.21 11.17 -40.41
N ASP A 99 31.98 12.42 -39.98
CA ASP A 99 32.83 13.59 -39.61
C ASP A 99 31.91 14.69 -38.97
N ARG A 100 32.27 15.77 -38.23
CA ARG A 100 33.50 16.29 -37.54
C ARG A 100 33.03 17.40 -36.54
N ILE A 101 33.85 18.44 -36.28
CA ILE A 101 33.52 19.82 -35.79
C ILE A 101 33.22 20.05 -34.28
N LEU A 102 34.30 20.11 -33.48
CA LEU A 102 34.81 21.28 -32.72
C LEU A 102 33.85 22.34 -32.07
N HIS A 103 33.91 22.45 -30.73
CA HIS A 103 34.42 23.60 -29.88
C HIS A 103 34.04 25.09 -30.17
N PRO A 104 34.09 26.05 -29.18
CA PRO A 104 35.10 26.15 -28.09
C PRO A 104 34.61 26.63 -26.68
N LEU A 105 35.59 26.98 -25.82
CA LEU A 105 35.56 27.26 -24.37
C LEU A 105 34.93 28.61 -23.94
N HIS A 106 34.66 28.76 -22.64
CA HIS A 106 35.14 29.92 -21.86
C HIS A 106 35.51 29.56 -20.41
N LEU A 107 36.24 30.46 -19.74
CA LEU A 107 37.11 30.24 -18.56
C LEU A 107 36.68 30.99 -17.29
N LEU A 108 36.80 30.34 -16.10
CA LEU A 108 37.36 30.83 -14.81
C LEU A 108 36.84 32.19 -14.19
N PRO A 109 37.20 32.58 -12.93
CA PRO A 109 38.20 32.03 -11.99
C PRO A 109 37.73 31.73 -10.55
N GLN A 110 38.67 31.25 -9.73
CA GLN A 110 38.61 31.25 -8.27
C GLN A 110 38.86 32.66 -7.70
N LEU A 111 38.44 32.89 -6.43
CA LEU A 111 39.15 33.78 -5.52
C LEU A 111 38.82 33.45 -4.05
N SER A 112 39.79 33.62 -3.16
CA SER A 112 39.64 33.52 -1.70
C SER A 112 40.63 34.47 -1.03
N PRO A 113 40.28 35.02 0.16
CA PRO A 113 41.33 35.36 1.13
C PRO A 113 40.99 35.01 2.59
N SER A 114 41.99 34.42 3.26
CA SER A 114 42.36 34.46 4.69
C SER A 114 41.56 35.33 5.70
N ALA A 115 41.36 34.83 6.93
CA ALA A 115 42.19 35.18 8.12
C ALA A 115 41.54 34.87 9.50
N SER A 116 42.37 34.46 10.48
CA SER A 116 42.27 34.70 11.95
C SER A 116 41.05 34.18 12.77
N ASP A 117 41.16 33.77 14.04
CA ASP A 117 42.35 33.38 14.84
C ASP A 117 41.96 32.57 16.09
N SER A 118 42.98 32.00 16.78
CA SER A 118 42.94 31.48 18.17
C SER A 118 42.04 30.24 18.45
N ALA A 119 42.27 29.43 19.50
CA ALA A 119 43.48 29.01 20.22
C ALA A 119 43.12 27.80 21.10
N TYR A 120 44.08 26.90 21.42
CA TYR A 120 44.38 26.42 22.79
C TYR A 120 45.44 25.29 22.82
N ASN A 121 46.17 25.28 23.93
CA ASN A 121 47.27 24.40 24.38
C ASN A 121 46.92 22.88 24.39
N THR A 122 47.85 21.91 24.55
CA THR A 122 49.25 21.96 25.06
C THR A 122 50.11 20.80 24.51
N SER A 123 51.42 20.84 24.74
CA SER A 123 52.45 19.92 24.19
C SER A 123 53.02 18.88 25.16
N ASN A 124 53.57 17.80 24.58
CA ASN A 124 54.78 17.05 24.98
C ASN A 124 55.30 16.40 23.66
N ILE A 125 56.50 16.64 23.12
CA ILE A 125 57.88 16.41 23.64
C ILE A 125 58.07 14.91 23.94
N ALA A 126 58.97 14.14 23.30
CA ALA A 126 60.17 14.39 22.45
C ALA A 126 60.42 13.16 21.51
N SER A 127 61.42 13.02 20.61
CA SER A 127 62.37 13.93 19.90
C SER A 127 63.21 13.14 18.86
N ASN A 128 63.54 13.73 17.70
CA ASN A 128 64.64 13.35 16.76
C ASN A 128 64.47 11.96 16.04
N THR A 129 65.15 11.63 14.92
CA THR A 129 66.32 12.24 14.24
C THR A 129 66.32 12.02 12.71
N LEU A 130 66.80 13.04 11.97
CA LEU A 130 67.46 13.10 10.64
C LEU A 130 67.56 11.88 9.67
N GLY A 131 67.34 12.13 8.37
CA GLY A 131 67.83 11.32 7.22
C GLY A 131 66.88 10.19 6.75
N THR A 132 66.85 9.77 5.47
CA THR A 132 67.58 10.20 4.25
C THR A 132 66.69 9.88 3.02
N THR A 133 66.81 10.62 1.92
CA THR A 133 66.15 10.26 0.64
C THR A 133 66.77 8.99 0.05
N ASP A 134 65.97 7.97 -0.23
CA ASP A 134 66.30 6.98 -1.26
C ASP A 134 65.06 6.40 -1.96
N ARG A 135 65.23 5.91 -3.20
CA ARG A 135 64.14 5.69 -4.17
C ARG A 135 64.01 4.23 -4.56
N ILE A 136 63.33 3.43 -3.73
CA ILE A 136 63.20 1.98 -3.94
C ILE A 136 61.85 1.61 -4.56
N THR A 137 61.91 0.94 -5.71
CA THR A 137 60.77 0.35 -6.43
C THR A 137 60.28 -0.90 -5.68
N GLN A 138 59.12 -0.84 -5.02
CA GLN A 138 58.49 -2.03 -4.43
C GLN A 138 57.54 -2.72 -5.42
N THR A 139 57.87 -3.96 -5.75
CA THR A 139 56.99 -4.91 -6.44
C THR A 139 56.02 -5.54 -5.45
N ASN A 140 54.73 -5.17 -5.51
CA ASN A 140 53.71 -5.77 -4.66
C ASN A 140 53.43 -7.22 -5.07
N ASN A 141 53.94 -8.17 -4.29
CA ASN A 141 53.45 -9.55 -4.31
C ASN A 141 51.99 -9.57 -3.83
N TYR A 142 51.08 -10.01 -4.69
CA TYR A 142 49.70 -10.33 -4.30
C TYR A 142 49.64 -11.74 -3.72
N ASP A 143 49.35 -11.85 -2.41
CA ASP A 143 48.98 -13.12 -1.78
C ASP A 143 47.48 -13.41 -2.06
N PRO A 144 47.12 -14.48 -2.80
CA PRO A 144 45.73 -14.69 -3.21
C PRO A 144 44.77 -15.20 -2.12
N GLN A 145 45.23 -15.52 -0.90
CA GLN A 145 44.43 -16.34 0.03
C GLN A 145 43.61 -15.56 1.08
N LEU A 146 43.80 -14.25 1.24
CA LEU A 146 43.25 -13.48 2.38
C LEU A 146 41.93 -12.73 2.09
N LEU A 147 41.14 -13.20 1.12
CA LEU A 147 39.84 -12.62 0.74
C LEU A 147 38.73 -13.67 0.53
N THR A 148 38.65 -14.66 1.42
CA THR A 148 37.41 -15.42 1.60
C THR A 148 36.40 -14.57 2.37
N PRO A 149 35.22 -14.23 1.81
CA PRO A 149 34.22 -13.47 2.55
C PRO A 149 33.65 -14.35 3.67
N ASN A 150 33.80 -13.91 4.92
CA ASN A 150 33.29 -14.63 6.09
C ASN A 150 31.81 -15.00 5.88
N LYS A 151 31.55 -16.30 5.77
CA LYS A 151 30.21 -16.88 5.68
C LYS A 151 29.40 -16.35 6.87
N PRO A 152 28.33 -15.57 6.65
CA PRO A 152 27.63 -14.92 7.76
C PRO A 152 27.11 -15.98 8.72
N ASP A 153 27.43 -15.82 10.00
CA ASP A 153 27.02 -16.73 11.05
C ASP A 153 25.51 -16.97 10.98
N ALA A 154 25.12 -18.24 11.03
CA ALA A 154 23.73 -18.64 10.89
C ALA A 154 22.96 -18.19 12.15
N ALA A 155 22.43 -16.97 12.10
CA ALA A 155 21.63 -16.38 13.16
C ALA A 155 20.61 -17.41 13.67
N SER A 156 20.60 -17.60 15.00
CA SER A 156 19.68 -18.52 15.66
C SER A 156 18.25 -18.21 15.23
N ALA A 157 17.41 -19.26 15.10
CA ALA A 157 16.00 -19.01 14.86
C ALA A 157 15.45 -18.17 16.03
N PRO A 158 14.59 -17.16 15.76
CA PRO A 158 13.92 -16.45 16.84
C PRO A 158 13.15 -17.46 17.69
N SER A 159 13.17 -17.26 19.02
CA SER A 159 12.51 -18.19 19.93
C SER A 159 10.99 -18.21 19.68
N LEU A 160 10.35 -19.34 20.00
CA LEU A 160 8.89 -19.44 19.93
C LEU A 160 8.20 -18.32 20.74
N ALA A 161 8.79 -17.92 21.86
CA ALA A 161 8.32 -16.78 22.66
C ALA A 161 8.36 -15.45 21.87
N TYR A 162 9.42 -15.18 21.10
CA TYR A 162 9.49 -13.98 20.25
C TYR A 162 8.45 -14.01 19.12
N ALA A 163 8.24 -15.16 18.49
CA ALA A 163 7.21 -15.33 17.46
C ALA A 163 5.80 -15.09 18.04
N MET A 164 5.48 -15.72 19.18
CA MET A 164 4.20 -15.55 19.87
C MET A 164 3.99 -14.10 20.35
N ALA A 165 5.03 -13.43 20.84
CA ALA A 165 4.95 -12.01 21.20
C ALA A 165 4.70 -11.11 19.98
N THR A 166 5.35 -11.40 18.85
CA THR A 166 5.15 -10.65 17.59
C THR A 166 3.72 -10.82 17.07
N ILE A 167 3.19 -12.05 17.07
CA ILE A 167 1.78 -12.33 16.73
C ILE A 167 0.84 -11.63 17.71
N GLY A 168 1.15 -11.64 19.01
CA GLY A 168 0.36 -10.96 20.05
C GLY A 168 0.26 -9.44 19.82
N VAL A 169 1.38 -8.78 19.53
CA VAL A 169 1.40 -7.34 19.19
C VAL A 169 0.62 -7.06 17.90
N ALA A 170 0.74 -7.93 16.89
CA ALA A 170 -0.03 -7.78 15.65
C ALA A 170 -1.55 -7.93 15.88
N TYR A 171 -1.99 -8.92 16.66
CA TYR A 171 -3.42 -9.27 16.82
C TYR A 171 -4.17 -8.58 17.96
N PHE A 172 -3.46 -8.03 18.95
CA PHE A 172 -4.07 -7.38 20.13
C PHE A 172 -3.67 -5.92 20.32
N TRP A 173 -2.76 -5.38 19.49
CA TRP A 173 -2.37 -3.97 19.55
C TRP A 173 -2.45 -3.28 18.18
N VAL A 174 -1.66 -3.69 17.20
CA VAL A 174 -1.59 -3.01 15.89
C VAL A 174 -2.87 -3.25 15.08
N GLY A 175 -3.34 -4.49 15.01
CA GLY A 175 -4.58 -4.88 14.34
C GLY A 175 -5.80 -4.07 14.81
N PRO A 176 -6.16 -4.09 16.12
CA PRO A 176 -7.35 -3.39 16.61
C PRO A 176 -7.28 -1.88 16.37
N LEU A 177 -6.11 -1.26 16.58
CA LEU A 177 -5.93 0.18 16.34
C LEU A 177 -6.12 0.56 14.87
N ILE A 178 -5.70 -0.30 13.93
CA ILE A 178 -5.95 -0.08 12.50
C ILE A 178 -7.45 -0.18 12.18
N VAL A 179 -8.17 -1.18 12.72
CA VAL A 179 -9.62 -1.27 12.52
C VAL A 179 -10.32 -0.04 13.09
N VAL A 180 -9.95 0.39 14.30
CA VAL A 180 -10.52 1.60 14.93
C VAL A 180 -10.25 2.84 14.08
N PHE A 181 -9.03 3.06 13.56
CA PHE A 181 -8.77 4.20 12.68
C PHE A 181 -9.63 4.16 11.41
N TRP A 182 -9.67 3.00 10.74
CA TRP A 182 -10.39 2.83 9.47
C TRP A 182 -11.91 2.97 9.64
N TYR A 183 -12.48 2.28 10.63
CA TYR A 183 -13.89 2.35 11.00
C TYR A 183 -14.33 3.80 11.26
N ASN A 184 -13.56 4.54 12.06
CA ASN A 184 -13.93 5.89 12.43
C ASN A 184 -13.71 6.87 11.26
N THR A 185 -12.62 6.73 10.50
CA THR A 185 -12.42 7.53 9.27
C THR A 185 -13.57 7.33 8.27
N TRP A 186 -14.00 6.08 8.07
CA TRP A 186 -15.06 5.73 7.12
C TRP A 186 -16.38 6.42 7.50
N HIS A 187 -16.87 6.20 8.72
CA HIS A 187 -18.11 6.82 9.21
C HIS A 187 -18.00 8.36 9.32
N LEU A 188 -16.81 8.92 9.63
CA LEU A 188 -16.59 10.37 9.55
C LEU A 188 -16.79 10.89 8.11
N THR A 189 -16.34 10.18 7.08
CA THR A 189 -16.61 10.62 5.70
C THR A 189 -18.09 10.45 5.30
N GLU A 190 -18.83 9.51 5.90
CA GLU A 190 -20.28 9.36 5.69
C GLU A 190 -21.08 10.51 6.32
N LEU A 191 -20.67 10.96 7.51
CA LEU A 191 -21.30 12.08 8.21
C LEU A 191 -21.00 13.44 7.58
N TYR A 192 -19.78 13.66 7.07
CA TYR A 192 -19.32 15.01 6.68
C TYR A 192 -19.14 15.23 5.16
N VAL A 193 -19.03 14.18 4.33
CA VAL A 193 -18.85 14.34 2.87
C VAL A 193 -20.17 14.05 2.16
N PHE A 194 -20.94 15.10 1.84
CA PHE A 194 -22.20 15.00 1.07
C PHE A 194 -23.17 13.92 1.57
N SER A 195 -23.45 13.89 2.88
CA SER A 195 -24.26 12.87 3.56
C SER A 195 -25.63 12.62 2.92
N ASP A 196 -26.30 13.67 2.42
CA ASP A 196 -27.61 13.57 1.76
C ASP A 196 -27.56 13.02 0.32
N HIS A 197 -26.36 12.86 -0.26
CA HIS A 197 -26.14 12.55 -1.68
C HIS A 197 -25.08 11.45 -1.84
N THR A 198 -25.47 10.20 -1.58
CA THR A 198 -24.59 9.02 -1.57
C THR A 198 -23.69 8.92 -2.80
N GLU A 199 -24.23 9.06 -4.03
CA GLU A 199 -23.43 9.01 -5.26
C GLU A 199 -22.34 10.09 -5.31
N VAL A 200 -22.65 11.31 -4.88
CA VAL A 200 -21.71 12.45 -4.86
C VAL A 200 -20.66 12.26 -3.75
N SER A 201 -21.07 11.76 -2.58
CA SER A 201 -20.18 11.36 -1.48
C SER A 201 -19.16 10.33 -1.95
N THR A 202 -19.66 9.25 -2.55
CA THR A 202 -18.91 8.12 -3.10
C THR A 202 -17.90 8.55 -4.18
N TRP A 203 -18.33 9.30 -5.20
CA TRP A 203 -17.42 9.82 -6.22
C TRP A 203 -16.39 10.81 -5.64
N THR A 204 -16.78 11.65 -4.67
CA THR A 204 -15.84 12.59 -4.01
C THR A 204 -14.76 11.84 -3.25
N CYS A 205 -15.12 10.84 -2.45
CA CYS A 205 -14.16 10.02 -1.70
C CYS A 205 -13.21 9.25 -2.62
N ALA A 206 -13.73 8.66 -3.71
CA ALA A 206 -12.92 8.01 -4.73
C ALA A 206 -11.92 9.00 -5.35
N VAL A 207 -12.40 10.12 -5.92
CA VAL A 207 -11.56 11.12 -6.60
C VAL A 207 -10.51 11.71 -5.66
N PHE A 208 -10.88 12.05 -4.42
CA PHE A 208 -9.94 12.53 -3.41
C PHE A 208 -8.85 11.50 -3.11
N GLY A 209 -9.26 10.26 -2.80
CA GLY A 209 -8.35 9.17 -2.48
C GLY A 209 -7.36 8.89 -3.61
N TYR A 210 -7.87 8.49 -4.79
CA TYR A 210 -7.03 8.18 -5.96
C TYR A 210 -6.12 9.35 -6.35
N SER A 211 -6.58 10.61 -6.25
CA SER A 211 -5.76 11.78 -6.57
C SER A 211 -4.59 11.95 -5.59
N ILE A 212 -4.84 11.98 -4.28
CA ILE A 212 -3.80 12.20 -3.26
C ILE A 212 -2.78 11.05 -3.28
N LEU A 213 -3.23 9.80 -3.42
CA LEU A 213 -2.38 8.62 -3.52
C LEU A 213 -1.51 8.63 -4.80
N THR A 214 -2.09 9.00 -5.94
CA THR A 214 -1.35 9.13 -7.21
C THR A 214 -0.33 10.27 -7.15
N LEU A 215 -0.71 11.42 -6.58
CA LEU A 215 0.21 12.56 -6.38
C LEU A 215 1.38 12.18 -5.48
N ALA A 216 1.12 11.50 -4.36
CA ALA A 216 2.17 10.99 -3.49
C ALA A 216 3.12 10.02 -4.22
N SER A 217 2.58 9.11 -5.04
CA SER A 217 3.39 8.18 -5.84
C SER A 217 4.22 8.88 -6.93
N CYS A 218 3.66 9.88 -7.60
CA CYS A 218 4.36 10.66 -8.62
C CYS A 218 5.44 11.59 -8.05
N PHE A 219 5.26 12.09 -6.81
CA PHE A 219 6.15 13.06 -6.18
C PHE A 219 7.04 12.48 -5.07
N GLN A 220 6.97 11.18 -4.77
CA GLN A 220 7.70 10.49 -3.69
C GLN A 220 9.19 10.87 -3.61
N ALA A 221 9.90 10.88 -4.74
CA ALA A 221 11.32 11.20 -4.79
C ALA A 221 11.59 12.68 -4.45
N LYS A 222 10.75 13.60 -4.95
CA LYS A 222 10.88 15.03 -4.64
C LYS A 222 10.56 15.33 -3.18
N LEU A 223 9.55 14.66 -2.61
CA LEU A 223 9.17 14.80 -1.21
C LEU A 223 10.23 14.24 -0.27
N SER A 224 10.78 13.06 -0.58
CA SER A 224 11.95 12.50 0.13
C SER A 224 13.15 13.45 0.12
N THR A 225 13.49 14.03 -1.05
CA THR A 225 14.57 15.03 -1.15
C THR A 225 14.26 16.31 -0.36
N LEU A 226 13.04 16.83 -0.46
CA LEU A 226 12.60 18.05 0.23
C LEU A 226 12.68 17.89 1.76
N VAL A 227 12.16 16.79 2.32
CA VAL A 227 12.20 16.54 3.76
C VAL A 227 13.61 16.16 4.23
N SER A 228 14.43 15.53 3.39
CA SER A 228 15.83 15.24 3.74
C SER A 228 16.74 16.47 3.70
N ALA A 229 16.32 17.56 3.05
CA ALA A 229 17.00 18.86 3.10
C ALA A 229 16.70 19.66 4.39
N ILE A 230 15.74 19.22 5.22
CA ILE A 230 15.40 19.88 6.48
C ILE A 230 16.40 19.45 7.56
N ALA A 231 17.26 20.37 8.02
CA ALA A 231 18.26 20.09 9.04
C ALA A 231 17.69 19.76 10.45
N ILE A 232 16.44 20.15 10.73
CA ILE A 232 15.79 19.93 12.03
C ILE A 232 15.10 18.56 12.03
N GLN A 233 15.68 17.59 12.73
CA GLN A 233 15.20 16.21 12.79
C GLN A 233 13.73 16.10 13.27
N GLU A 234 13.33 16.87 14.29
CA GLU A 234 11.95 16.87 14.79
C GLU A 234 10.94 17.38 13.74
N LEU A 235 11.35 18.31 12.87
CA LEU A 235 10.53 18.77 11.77
C LEU A 235 10.44 17.72 10.64
N ARG A 236 11.51 16.95 10.39
CA ARG A 236 11.45 15.77 9.50
C ARG A 236 10.46 14.73 10.02
N TYR A 237 10.49 14.45 11.31
CA TYR A 237 9.57 13.51 11.94
C TYR A 237 8.12 14.02 11.89
N LEU A 238 7.86 15.28 12.26
CA LEU A 238 6.53 15.89 12.15
C LEU A 238 5.98 15.84 10.71
N MET A 239 6.82 16.11 9.69
CA MET A 239 6.45 15.96 8.29
C MET A 239 6.11 14.50 7.92
N SER A 240 6.84 13.51 8.45
CA SER A 240 6.54 12.08 8.23
C SER A 240 5.20 11.66 8.86
N LEU A 241 4.85 12.21 10.03
CA LEU A 241 3.57 11.97 10.69
C LEU A 241 2.43 12.55 9.84
N VAL A 242 2.49 13.84 9.52
CA VAL A 242 1.47 14.53 8.71
C VAL A 242 1.27 13.86 7.36
N TYR A 243 2.35 13.43 6.70
CA TYR A 243 2.30 12.65 5.46
C TYR A 243 1.54 11.33 5.63
N THR A 244 1.88 10.50 6.62
CA THR A 244 1.17 9.24 6.89
C THR A 244 -0.30 9.45 7.24
N TYR A 245 -0.64 10.52 7.98
CA TYR A 245 -2.03 10.85 8.31
C TYR A 245 -2.84 11.19 7.04
N VAL A 246 -2.30 12.06 6.17
CA VAL A 246 -2.95 12.43 4.90
C VAL A 246 -3.07 11.22 3.97
N LEU A 247 -2.05 10.36 3.89
CA LEU A 247 -2.13 9.12 3.12
C LEU A 247 -3.16 8.13 3.68
N ALA A 248 -3.27 8.00 5.01
CA ALA A 248 -4.26 7.12 5.63
C ALA A 248 -5.69 7.60 5.36
N LEU A 249 -5.97 8.91 5.47
CA LEU A 249 -7.26 9.49 5.09
C LEU A 249 -7.58 9.28 3.60
N ALA A 250 -6.60 9.46 2.71
CA ALA A 250 -6.76 9.21 1.28
C ALA A 250 -6.97 7.72 0.95
N CYS A 251 -6.32 6.82 1.69
CA CYS A 251 -6.48 5.38 1.58
C CYS A 251 -7.92 4.96 1.94
N VAL A 252 -8.42 5.32 3.12
CA VAL A 252 -9.81 5.00 3.52
C VAL A 252 -10.82 5.62 2.55
N SER A 253 -10.57 6.85 2.09
CA SER A 253 -11.44 7.53 1.11
C SER A 253 -11.47 6.81 -0.25
N GLN A 254 -10.33 6.33 -0.74
CA GLN A 254 -10.26 5.51 -1.96
C GLN A 254 -11.05 4.21 -1.80
N TRP A 255 -10.89 3.53 -0.65
CA TRP A 255 -11.55 2.26 -0.35
C TRP A 255 -13.06 2.41 -0.26
N ARG A 256 -13.55 3.34 0.57
CA ARG A 256 -14.99 3.67 0.63
C ARG A 256 -15.53 4.09 -0.72
N GLY A 257 -14.78 4.94 -1.42
CA GLY A 257 -15.12 5.42 -2.76
C GLY A 257 -15.38 4.26 -3.73
N LEU A 258 -14.40 3.39 -3.97
CA LEU A 258 -14.61 2.29 -4.92
C LEU A 258 -15.62 1.24 -4.42
N TRP A 259 -15.63 0.90 -3.13
CA TRP A 259 -16.57 -0.07 -2.57
C TRP A 259 -18.02 0.37 -2.82
N ALA A 260 -18.35 1.61 -2.48
CA ALA A 260 -19.68 2.16 -2.69
C ALA A 260 -19.98 2.46 -4.17
N LEU A 261 -18.98 2.70 -5.03
CA LEU A 261 -19.19 2.74 -6.50
C LEU A 261 -19.64 1.36 -7.00
N GLU A 262 -19.00 0.28 -6.55
CA GLU A 262 -19.43 -1.07 -6.94
C GLU A 262 -20.80 -1.45 -6.36
N ASP A 263 -21.14 -1.01 -5.14
CA ASP A 263 -22.48 -1.22 -4.58
C ASP A 263 -23.59 -0.53 -5.39
N VAL A 264 -23.32 0.71 -5.85
CA VAL A 264 -24.26 1.48 -6.68
C VAL A 264 -24.39 0.89 -8.09
N TYR A 265 -23.28 0.53 -8.74
CA TYR A 265 -23.28 0.18 -10.18
C TYR A 265 -23.27 -1.32 -10.49
N LEU A 266 -22.78 -2.18 -9.58
CA LEU A 266 -22.80 -3.65 -9.73
C LEU A 266 -23.81 -4.33 -8.78
N GLY A 267 -24.18 -3.65 -7.69
CA GLY A 267 -25.11 -4.15 -6.68
C GLY A 267 -24.48 -5.16 -5.71
N VAL A 268 -25.20 -5.43 -4.63
CA VAL A 268 -24.86 -6.46 -3.63
C VAL A 268 -25.70 -7.71 -3.91
N THR A 269 -25.29 -8.47 -4.93
CA THR A 269 -25.89 -9.78 -5.26
C THR A 269 -24.82 -10.85 -5.25
N VAL A 270 -25.16 -12.08 -4.84
CA VAL A 270 -24.19 -13.21 -4.80
C VAL A 270 -23.44 -13.36 -6.12
N THR A 271 -24.13 -13.22 -7.26
CA THR A 271 -23.53 -13.31 -8.59
C THR A 271 -22.63 -12.12 -8.91
N GLY A 272 -23.06 -10.88 -8.65
CA GLY A 272 -22.25 -9.68 -8.88
C GLY A 272 -20.99 -9.66 -8.02
N VAL A 273 -21.15 -9.91 -6.73
CA VAL A 273 -20.06 -10.01 -5.73
C VAL A 273 -19.07 -11.11 -6.12
N ALA A 274 -19.53 -12.33 -6.41
CA ALA A 274 -18.63 -13.43 -6.77
C ALA A 274 -17.91 -13.22 -8.12
N THR A 275 -18.57 -12.60 -9.11
CA THR A 275 -17.96 -12.37 -10.43
C THR A 275 -16.96 -11.23 -10.42
N SER A 276 -17.24 -10.09 -9.78
CA SER A 276 -16.27 -8.99 -9.66
C SER A 276 -15.04 -9.44 -8.86
N ALA A 277 -15.23 -10.11 -7.73
CA ALA A 277 -14.18 -10.68 -6.90
C ALA A 277 -13.33 -11.71 -7.66
N GLY A 278 -13.96 -12.63 -8.38
CA GLY A 278 -13.28 -13.67 -9.14
C GLY A 278 -12.43 -13.10 -10.28
N VAL A 279 -12.96 -12.12 -11.03
CA VAL A 279 -12.22 -11.44 -12.09
C VAL A 279 -11.03 -10.65 -11.51
N ALA A 280 -11.25 -9.87 -10.45
CA ALA A 280 -10.18 -9.10 -9.80
C ALA A 280 -9.08 -10.00 -9.20
N ALA A 281 -9.46 -11.12 -8.57
CA ALA A 281 -8.53 -12.12 -8.06
C ALA A 281 -7.68 -12.76 -9.18
N ILE A 282 -8.30 -13.17 -10.29
CA ILE A 282 -7.59 -13.73 -11.44
C ILE A 282 -6.62 -12.70 -12.04
N LEU A 283 -7.04 -11.44 -12.19
CA LEU A 283 -6.18 -10.37 -12.69
C LEU A 283 -4.99 -10.10 -11.75
N LEU A 284 -5.20 -10.09 -10.43
CA LEU A 284 -4.12 -9.96 -9.44
C LEU A 284 -3.14 -11.14 -9.46
N LEU A 285 -3.61 -12.37 -9.67
CA LEU A 285 -2.74 -13.56 -9.80
C LEU A 285 -1.89 -13.49 -11.08
N LEU A 286 -2.51 -13.14 -12.21
CA LEU A 286 -1.83 -12.95 -13.51
C LEU A 286 -0.80 -11.80 -13.45
N LEU A 287 -1.12 -10.71 -12.75
CA LEU A 287 -0.22 -9.58 -12.53
C LEU A 287 0.86 -9.85 -11.45
N ARG A 288 0.89 -11.03 -10.81
CA ARG A 288 1.77 -11.34 -9.65
C ARG A 288 1.60 -10.36 -8.47
N CYS A 289 0.43 -9.73 -8.35
CA CYS A 289 0.12 -8.68 -7.38
C CYS A 289 -0.79 -9.12 -6.24
N TYR A 290 -1.28 -10.37 -6.22
CA TYR A 290 -2.26 -10.83 -5.23
C TYR A 290 -1.86 -10.55 -3.77
N GLN A 291 -0.57 -10.68 -3.44
CA GLN A 291 0.02 -10.32 -2.15
C GLN A 291 -0.34 -8.91 -1.61
N SER A 292 -0.71 -7.96 -2.48
CA SER A 292 -1.16 -6.61 -2.09
C SER A 292 -2.51 -6.59 -1.37
N THR A 293 -3.27 -7.69 -1.41
CA THR A 293 -4.49 -7.88 -0.60
C THR A 293 -4.19 -8.22 0.87
N VAL A 294 -2.92 -8.45 1.24
CA VAL A 294 -2.49 -8.77 2.61
C VAL A 294 -1.98 -7.53 3.34
N GLY A 295 -2.41 -7.37 4.59
CA GLY A 295 -1.91 -6.32 5.50
C GLY A 295 -2.07 -6.73 6.96
N ALA A 296 -2.30 -5.77 7.86
CA ALA A 296 -2.46 -6.09 9.27
C ALA A 296 -3.77 -6.87 9.53
N PRO A 297 -3.77 -7.82 10.48
CA PRO A 297 -2.66 -8.25 11.34
C PRO A 297 -1.79 -9.38 10.74
N ALA A 298 -2.12 -9.91 9.55
CA ALA A 298 -1.37 -11.03 8.96
C ALA A 298 0.02 -10.66 8.41
N VAL A 299 0.26 -9.36 8.17
CA VAL A 299 1.57 -8.73 7.97
C VAL A 299 1.55 -7.39 8.69
N VAL A 300 2.48 -7.19 9.63
CA VAL A 300 2.74 -5.90 10.29
C VAL A 300 4.20 -5.54 10.05
N LYS A 301 4.45 -4.27 9.70
CA LYS A 301 5.80 -3.72 9.49
C LYS A 301 6.05 -2.56 10.47
N PRO A 302 7.24 -2.41 11.05
CA PRO A 302 7.61 -1.15 11.69
C PRO A 302 7.68 -0.04 10.63
N ASP A 303 7.44 1.20 11.05
CA ASP A 303 7.56 2.37 10.18
C ASP A 303 9.00 2.50 9.65
N SER A 304 9.12 2.87 8.38
CA SER A 304 10.40 2.95 7.66
C SER A 304 11.35 4.01 8.25
N PRO A 305 12.67 3.89 8.11
CA PRO A 305 13.62 4.97 8.44
C PRO A 305 13.29 6.28 7.70
N LEU A 306 13.54 7.43 8.34
CA LEU A 306 13.14 8.76 7.81
C LEU A 306 13.65 9.06 6.39
N ASP A 307 14.81 8.54 6.02
CA ASP A 307 15.44 8.77 4.71
C ASP A 307 14.72 8.02 3.57
N SER A 308 14.04 6.91 3.87
CA SER A 308 13.22 6.12 2.93
C SER A 308 11.70 6.30 3.12
N TYR A 309 11.27 6.95 4.21
CA TYR A 309 9.87 7.06 4.66
C TYR A 309 8.86 7.52 3.59
N PHE A 310 9.29 8.43 2.70
CA PHE A 310 8.44 9.02 1.67
C PHE A 310 8.49 8.28 0.32
N THR A 311 9.17 7.13 0.25
CA THR A 311 9.34 6.33 -0.99
C THR A 311 8.77 4.93 -0.86
N PHE A 312 8.17 4.43 -1.94
CA PHE A 312 7.50 3.13 -1.94
C PHE A 312 7.52 2.43 -3.31
N SER A 313 7.43 1.11 -3.28
CA SER A 313 7.51 0.25 -4.47
C SER A 313 6.21 0.29 -5.30
N THR A 314 6.30 0.93 -6.45
CA THR A 314 5.31 0.84 -7.55
C THR A 314 5.50 -0.45 -8.37
N TYR A 315 4.50 -0.85 -9.16
CA TYR A 315 4.47 -2.15 -9.86
C TYR A 315 5.58 -2.38 -10.91
N PHE A 316 6.08 -1.33 -11.56
CA PHE A 316 7.26 -1.40 -12.43
C PHE A 316 8.55 -0.91 -11.74
N GLY A 317 8.47 -0.43 -10.50
CA GLY A 317 9.61 0.00 -9.69
C GLY A 317 10.37 1.22 -10.26
N MET A 318 9.69 2.11 -10.97
CA MET A 318 10.32 3.29 -11.59
C MET A 318 10.77 4.31 -10.54
N LYS A 319 12.01 4.80 -10.64
CA LYS A 319 12.65 5.68 -9.63
C LYS A 319 13.03 7.09 -10.12
N SER A 320 12.56 7.50 -11.30
CA SER A 320 12.94 8.78 -11.91
C SER A 320 11.71 9.66 -12.15
N ASN A 321 11.89 10.99 -12.14
CA ASN A 321 10.86 12.00 -12.41
C ASN A 321 10.43 12.05 -13.90
N SER A 322 10.27 10.89 -14.55
CA SER A 322 9.84 10.76 -15.94
C SER A 322 8.35 10.42 -16.05
N LEU A 323 7.78 10.57 -17.24
CA LEU A 323 6.41 10.11 -17.55
C LEU A 323 6.21 8.61 -17.24
N SER A 324 7.27 7.81 -17.21
CA SER A 324 7.19 6.40 -16.83
C SER A 324 6.83 6.19 -15.36
N LEU A 325 7.28 7.06 -14.44
CA LEU A 325 6.84 7.02 -13.03
C LEU A 325 5.38 7.45 -12.91
N VAL A 326 4.90 8.39 -13.73
CA VAL A 326 3.48 8.77 -13.75
C VAL A 326 2.63 7.59 -14.19
N TRP A 327 2.98 6.90 -15.28
CA TRP A 327 2.27 5.70 -15.73
C TRP A 327 2.36 4.52 -14.75
N ASP A 328 3.51 4.31 -14.10
CA ASP A 328 3.69 3.29 -13.06
C ASP A 328 2.85 3.59 -11.80
N SER A 329 2.80 4.86 -11.40
CA SER A 329 1.95 5.36 -10.31
C SER A 329 0.46 5.16 -10.63
N LEU A 330 0.04 5.55 -11.84
CA LEU A 330 -1.35 5.35 -12.30
C LEU A 330 -1.71 3.86 -12.37
N PHE A 331 -0.84 2.99 -12.89
CA PHE A 331 -1.07 1.54 -12.91
C PHE A 331 -1.17 0.95 -11.49
N THR A 332 -0.27 1.36 -10.60
CA THR A 332 -0.25 0.91 -9.20
C THR A 332 -1.53 1.35 -8.47
N VAL A 333 -1.84 2.65 -8.49
CA VAL A 333 -2.89 3.26 -7.68
C VAL A 333 -4.29 3.14 -8.30
N LEU A 334 -4.44 3.19 -9.63
CA LEU A 334 -5.75 3.07 -10.29
C LEU A 334 -6.14 1.63 -10.65
N LEU A 335 -5.18 0.73 -10.93
CA LEU A 335 -5.49 -0.63 -11.38
C LEU A 335 -5.25 -1.66 -10.27
N THR A 336 -4.05 -1.69 -9.69
CA THR A 336 -3.69 -2.73 -8.69
C THR A 336 -4.48 -2.56 -7.40
N ALA A 337 -4.50 -1.35 -6.82
CA ALA A 337 -5.29 -1.07 -5.62
C ALA A 337 -6.80 -1.27 -5.82
N SER A 338 -7.33 -0.96 -7.01
CA SER A 338 -8.75 -1.19 -7.33
C SER A 338 -9.10 -2.67 -7.29
N PHE A 339 -8.32 -3.54 -7.94
CA PHE A 339 -8.56 -4.98 -7.86
C PHE A 339 -8.40 -5.53 -6.42
N VAL A 340 -7.52 -4.94 -5.60
CA VAL A 340 -7.41 -5.29 -4.17
C VAL A 340 -8.73 -4.99 -3.44
N ILE A 341 -9.29 -3.79 -3.64
CA ILE A 341 -10.58 -3.38 -3.05
C ILE A 341 -11.71 -4.29 -3.54
N THR A 342 -11.80 -4.58 -4.85
CA THR A 342 -12.82 -5.48 -5.41
C THR A 342 -12.75 -6.89 -4.82
N VAL A 343 -11.54 -7.43 -4.57
CA VAL A 343 -11.38 -8.74 -3.90
C VAL A 343 -11.81 -8.66 -2.42
N TRP A 344 -11.45 -7.58 -1.71
CA TRP A 344 -11.84 -7.36 -0.32
C TRP A 344 -13.35 -7.25 -0.16
N ARG A 345 -14.02 -6.37 -0.93
CA ARG A 345 -15.48 -6.28 -1.04
C ARG A 345 -16.08 -7.64 -1.37
N GLY A 346 -15.55 -8.29 -2.41
CA GLY A 346 -15.91 -9.62 -2.84
C GLY A 346 -16.04 -10.66 -1.74
N VAL A 347 -14.99 -10.79 -0.91
CA VAL A 347 -14.95 -11.77 0.19
C VAL A 347 -15.78 -11.30 1.40
N TRP A 348 -15.87 -9.99 1.64
CA TRP A 348 -16.63 -9.39 2.74
C TRP A 348 -18.15 -9.52 2.54
N GLU A 349 -18.67 -9.00 1.43
CA GLU A 349 -20.09 -9.09 1.05
C GLU A 349 -20.53 -10.57 0.91
N SER A 350 -19.63 -11.45 0.46
CA SER A 350 -19.88 -12.90 0.46
C SER A 350 -20.09 -13.46 1.86
N MET A 351 -19.42 -12.93 2.90
CA MET A 351 -19.71 -13.31 4.29
C MET A 351 -21.00 -12.69 4.80
N ASP A 352 -21.29 -11.43 4.50
CA ASP A 352 -22.54 -10.78 4.93
C ASP A 352 -23.79 -11.48 4.37
N LEU A 353 -23.73 -11.95 3.11
CA LEU A 353 -24.82 -12.69 2.46
C LEU A 353 -25.02 -14.12 2.99
N HIS A 354 -24.02 -14.76 3.60
CA HIS A 354 -24.08 -16.18 3.98
C HIS A 354 -23.92 -16.47 5.49
N PHE A 355 -23.13 -15.69 6.22
CA PHE A 355 -22.81 -15.96 7.64
C PHE A 355 -23.82 -15.25 8.56
N PHE A 356 -24.82 -15.99 9.05
CA PHE A 356 -25.80 -15.52 10.04
C PHE A 356 -26.37 -14.10 9.78
N PRO A 357 -26.98 -13.81 8.61
CA PRO A 357 -27.43 -12.46 8.18
C PRO A 357 -28.57 -11.83 9.02
N LYS A 358 -28.86 -12.38 10.20
CA LYS A 358 -29.83 -11.87 11.19
C LYS A 358 -29.22 -11.73 12.59
N ASN A 359 -27.89 -11.81 12.73
CA ASN A 359 -27.21 -11.68 14.00
C ASN A 359 -25.76 -11.18 13.83
N ALA A 360 -25.58 -9.86 13.90
CA ALA A 360 -24.29 -9.17 13.76
C ALA A 360 -23.23 -9.74 14.72
N THR A 361 -23.57 -9.91 16.00
CA THR A 361 -22.63 -10.44 17.00
C THR A 361 -22.05 -11.80 16.61
N LYS A 362 -22.90 -12.77 16.21
CA LYS A 362 -22.44 -14.11 15.81
C LYS A 362 -21.62 -14.10 14.53
N THR A 363 -21.95 -13.25 13.56
CA THR A 363 -21.20 -13.21 12.29
C THR A 363 -19.86 -12.49 12.44
N GLY A 364 -19.78 -11.43 13.26
CA GLY A 364 -18.51 -10.79 13.64
C GLY A 364 -17.61 -11.74 14.43
N LEU A 365 -18.14 -12.39 15.47
CA LEU A 365 -17.39 -13.39 16.26
C LEU A 365 -16.94 -14.59 15.40
N LEU A 366 -17.76 -15.07 14.46
CA LEU A 366 -17.37 -16.14 13.53
C LEU A 366 -16.19 -15.72 12.65
N SER A 367 -16.21 -14.49 12.10
CA SER A 367 -15.07 -13.98 11.31
C SER A 367 -13.80 -13.87 12.17
N LEU A 368 -13.89 -13.42 13.43
CA LEU A 368 -12.72 -13.47 14.33
C LEU A 368 -12.22 -14.90 14.56
N VAL A 369 -13.10 -15.86 14.86
CA VAL A 369 -12.74 -17.28 15.06
C VAL A 369 -12.04 -17.87 13.82
N ILE A 370 -12.52 -17.55 12.62
CA ILE A 370 -11.89 -17.95 11.36
C ILE A 370 -10.49 -17.32 11.23
N SER A 371 -10.35 -16.03 11.50
CA SER A 371 -9.07 -15.31 11.41
C SER A 371 -8.01 -15.86 12.37
N TYR A 372 -8.32 -15.92 13.68
CA TYR A 372 -7.41 -16.45 14.70
C TYR A 372 -7.09 -17.93 14.44
N GLY A 373 -8.07 -18.74 14.05
CA GLY A 373 -7.87 -20.16 13.74
C GLY A 373 -6.95 -20.39 12.54
N LEU A 374 -7.19 -19.69 11.42
CA LEU A 374 -6.34 -19.78 10.23
C LEU A 374 -4.94 -19.23 10.48
N MET A 375 -4.77 -18.17 11.29
CA MET A 375 -3.44 -17.67 11.66
C MET A 375 -2.66 -18.66 12.54
N ILE A 376 -3.31 -19.33 13.50
CA ILE A 376 -2.67 -20.38 14.30
C ILE A 376 -2.19 -21.52 13.39
N VAL A 377 -3.04 -22.00 12.48
CA VAL A 377 -2.68 -23.04 11.50
C VAL A 377 -1.52 -22.59 10.62
N LEU A 378 -1.59 -21.38 10.04
CA LEU A 378 -0.55 -20.85 9.16
C LEU A 378 0.78 -20.67 9.89
N SER A 379 0.76 -20.21 11.15
CA SER A 379 1.94 -20.05 12.00
C SER A 379 2.61 -21.39 12.29
N LEU A 380 1.83 -22.42 12.67
CA LEU A 380 2.33 -23.78 12.91
C LEU A 380 2.89 -24.44 11.65
N CYS A 381 2.31 -24.13 10.48
CA CYS A 381 2.78 -24.64 9.19
C CYS A 381 3.92 -23.80 8.57
N GLN A 382 4.24 -22.61 9.08
CA GLN A 382 5.05 -21.61 8.37
C GLN A 382 6.44 -22.12 7.97
N ASP A 383 7.15 -22.80 8.88
CA ASP A 383 8.46 -23.38 8.59
C ASP A 383 8.40 -24.47 7.51
N LYS A 384 7.32 -25.24 7.46
CA LYS A 384 7.11 -26.30 6.45
C LYS A 384 6.75 -25.71 5.09
N VAL A 385 5.93 -24.67 5.06
CA VAL A 385 5.62 -23.89 3.85
C VAL A 385 6.88 -23.22 3.30
N SER A 386 7.72 -22.63 4.15
CA SER A 386 9.00 -22.03 3.75
C SER A 386 9.99 -23.08 3.22
N GLN A 387 10.13 -24.23 3.90
CA GLN A 387 10.94 -25.36 3.42
C GLN A 387 10.45 -25.88 2.06
N LEU A 388 9.12 -25.94 1.85
CA LEU A 388 8.52 -26.39 0.60
C LEU A 388 8.73 -25.39 -0.55
N SER A 389 8.55 -24.08 -0.33
CA SER A 389 8.89 -23.05 -1.34
C SER A 389 10.37 -23.11 -1.73
N ALA A 390 11.28 -23.24 -0.76
CA ALA A 390 12.73 -23.35 -0.99
C ALA A 390 13.14 -24.66 -1.70
N TYR A 391 12.34 -25.72 -1.61
CA TYR A 391 12.48 -26.95 -2.39
C TYR A 391 11.94 -26.76 -3.83
N LEU A 392 10.72 -26.24 -3.97
CA LEU A 392 10.06 -26.06 -5.27
C LEU A 392 10.80 -25.04 -6.16
N ASP A 393 11.53 -24.07 -5.59
CA ASP A 393 12.44 -23.16 -6.30
C ASP A 393 13.50 -23.90 -7.14
N LYS A 394 13.86 -25.12 -6.74
CA LYS A 394 14.86 -25.98 -7.39
C LYS A 394 14.25 -27.03 -8.32
N VAL A 395 12.93 -27.23 -8.26
CA VAL A 395 12.22 -28.35 -8.92
C VAL A 395 11.26 -27.86 -10.00
N HIS A 396 10.35 -26.94 -9.68
CA HIS A 396 9.37 -26.44 -10.64
C HIS A 396 8.83 -25.07 -10.24
N TRP A 397 9.25 -24.02 -10.97
CA TRP A 397 8.90 -22.63 -10.69
C TRP A 397 7.38 -22.38 -10.60
N LEU A 398 6.57 -23.04 -11.43
CA LEU A 398 5.11 -22.89 -11.42
C LEU A 398 4.45 -23.51 -10.17
N LEU A 399 5.01 -24.60 -9.63
CA LEU A 399 4.47 -25.21 -8.40
C LEU A 399 4.80 -24.35 -7.18
N LYS A 400 6.00 -23.74 -7.17
CA LYS A 400 6.35 -22.70 -6.21
C LYS A 400 5.38 -21.52 -6.32
N LEU A 401 5.10 -21.04 -7.54
CA LEU A 401 4.18 -19.93 -7.81
C LEU A 401 2.79 -20.18 -7.19
N ILE A 402 2.22 -21.35 -7.46
CA ILE A 402 0.89 -21.75 -6.97
C ILE A 402 0.87 -21.88 -5.44
N LEU A 403 1.93 -22.42 -4.83
CA LEU A 403 2.05 -22.50 -3.37
C LEU A 403 2.09 -21.10 -2.72
N GLU A 404 2.88 -20.18 -3.29
CA GLU A 404 3.05 -18.83 -2.76
C GLU A 404 1.76 -18.01 -2.91
N ASP A 405 1.08 -18.13 -4.05
CA ASP A 405 -0.23 -17.52 -4.28
C ASP A 405 -1.30 -18.06 -3.33
N PHE A 406 -1.35 -19.38 -3.13
CA PHE A 406 -2.28 -20.02 -2.18
C PHE A 406 -2.07 -19.51 -0.75
N VAL A 407 -0.81 -19.36 -0.32
CA VAL A 407 -0.49 -18.78 0.99
C VAL A 407 -0.96 -17.33 1.09
N TYR A 408 -0.78 -16.51 0.05
CA TYR A 408 -1.31 -15.16 0.04
C TYR A 408 -2.84 -15.11 0.06
N ILE A 409 -3.54 -16.02 -0.64
CA ILE A 409 -5.01 -16.16 -0.54
C ILE A 409 -5.44 -16.45 0.90
N VAL A 410 -4.78 -17.39 1.59
CA VAL A 410 -5.07 -17.69 3.00
C VAL A 410 -4.78 -16.48 3.91
N GLN A 411 -3.66 -15.79 3.73
CA GLN A 411 -3.34 -14.56 4.48
C GLN A 411 -4.36 -13.43 4.25
N SER A 412 -4.92 -13.35 3.04
CA SER A 412 -5.92 -12.34 2.69
C SER A 412 -7.25 -12.64 3.37
N ILE A 413 -7.70 -13.89 3.35
CA ILE A 413 -8.86 -14.34 4.11
C ILE A 413 -8.69 -14.05 5.60
N ILE A 414 -7.50 -14.30 6.17
CA ILE A 414 -7.18 -13.95 7.56
C ILE A 414 -7.33 -12.44 7.81
N CYS A 415 -6.83 -11.56 6.93
CA CYS A 415 -6.97 -10.10 7.07
C CYS A 415 -8.43 -9.64 6.99
N ILE A 416 -9.16 -10.11 5.96
CA ILE A 416 -10.54 -9.69 5.68
C ILE A 416 -11.46 -10.16 6.82
N THR A 417 -11.31 -11.40 7.28
CA THR A 417 -12.06 -11.93 8.43
C THR A 417 -11.69 -11.26 9.75
N TYR A 418 -10.44 -10.82 9.93
CA TYR A 418 -10.06 -10.02 11.09
C TYR A 418 -10.74 -8.66 11.10
N LEU A 419 -10.57 -7.88 10.01
CA LEU A 419 -11.11 -6.53 9.88
C LEU A 419 -12.64 -6.56 9.99
N ARG A 420 -13.33 -7.45 9.25
CA ARG A 420 -14.79 -7.64 9.34
C ARG A 420 -15.23 -8.02 10.75
N GLY A 421 -14.50 -8.94 11.38
CA GLY A 421 -14.85 -9.43 12.72
C GLY A 421 -14.90 -8.30 13.76
N PHE A 422 -13.90 -7.41 13.76
CA PHE A 422 -13.93 -6.22 14.61
C PHE A 422 -14.92 -5.15 14.12
N TRP A 423 -15.03 -4.90 12.81
CA TRP A 423 -15.92 -3.87 12.26
C TRP A 423 -17.40 -4.15 12.55
N VAL A 424 -17.85 -5.39 12.37
CA VAL A 424 -19.25 -5.78 12.67
C VAL A 424 -19.55 -5.69 14.17
N LEU A 425 -18.57 -5.97 15.03
CA LEU A 425 -18.72 -5.80 16.47
C LEU A 425 -18.69 -4.32 16.90
N LEU A 426 -17.97 -3.46 16.18
CA LEU A 426 -18.04 -2.01 16.39
C LEU A 426 -19.40 -1.45 15.92
N ASN A 427 -19.92 -1.87 14.76
CA ASN A 427 -21.28 -1.51 14.32
C ASN A 427 -22.37 -1.89 15.34
N GLU A 428 -22.25 -3.05 15.99
CA GLU A 428 -23.24 -3.56 16.96
C GLU A 428 -23.16 -2.87 18.34
N TYR A 429 -21.99 -2.33 18.73
CA TYR A 429 -21.72 -1.88 20.10
C TYR A 429 -21.24 -0.41 20.27
N ASP A 430 -20.85 0.30 19.21
CA ASP A 430 -20.57 1.74 19.32
C ASP A 430 -21.87 2.56 19.38
N LEU A 431 -21.81 3.71 20.07
CA LEU A 431 -22.93 4.61 20.29
C LEU A 431 -23.09 5.67 19.17
N TYR A 432 -22.34 5.53 18.07
CA TYR A 432 -22.39 6.37 16.86
C TYR A 432 -22.43 7.88 17.12
N ARG A 433 -21.65 8.36 18.09
CA ARG A 433 -21.60 9.79 18.43
C ARG A 433 -20.52 10.48 17.61
N PRO A 434 -20.79 11.60 16.91
CA PRO A 434 -19.77 12.26 16.09
C PRO A 434 -18.48 12.62 16.84
N TRP A 435 -18.54 12.86 18.16
CA TRP A 435 -17.36 13.07 18.98
C TRP A 435 -16.63 11.77 19.37
N SER A 436 -17.31 10.62 19.54
CA SER A 436 -16.62 9.34 19.80
C SER A 436 -15.84 8.93 18.57
N LEU A 437 -16.42 9.13 17.38
CA LEU A 437 -15.74 8.89 16.11
C LEU A 437 -14.44 9.70 15.99
N TRP A 438 -14.47 11.01 16.23
CA TRP A 438 -13.27 11.86 16.23
C TRP A 438 -12.24 11.46 17.30
N VAL A 439 -12.68 11.14 18.52
CA VAL A 439 -11.77 10.72 19.61
C VAL A 439 -11.09 9.39 19.28
N CYS A 440 -11.85 8.38 18.83
CA CYS A 440 -11.31 7.07 18.47
C CYS A 440 -10.39 7.13 17.24
N HIS A 441 -10.75 7.93 16.23
CA HIS A 441 -9.91 8.23 15.06
C HIS A 441 -8.55 8.81 15.44
N VAL A 442 -8.54 9.93 16.18
CA VAL A 442 -7.29 10.61 16.58
C VAL A 442 -6.48 9.75 17.55
N THR A 443 -7.13 9.11 18.53
CA THR A 443 -6.43 8.29 19.54
C THR A 443 -5.77 7.06 18.92
N SER A 444 -6.45 6.35 18.00
CA SER A 444 -5.86 5.19 17.33
C SER A 444 -4.66 5.57 16.44
N TYR A 445 -4.74 6.68 15.71
CA TYR A 445 -3.59 7.22 14.97
C TYR A 445 -2.40 7.59 15.88
N LEU A 446 -2.65 8.28 17.01
CA LEU A 446 -1.60 8.64 17.97
C LEU A 446 -0.97 7.41 18.62
N LEU A 447 -1.74 6.37 18.93
CA LEU A 447 -1.20 5.12 19.47
C LEU A 447 -0.38 4.34 18.42
N LEU A 448 -0.79 4.33 17.15
CA LEU A 448 -0.03 3.69 16.07
C LEU A 448 1.29 4.42 15.76
N THR A 449 1.29 5.76 15.79
CA THR A 449 2.51 6.57 15.59
C THR A 449 3.48 6.46 16.77
N ALA A 450 2.98 6.48 18.01
CA ALA A 450 3.78 6.18 19.22
C ALA A 450 4.38 4.76 19.17
N SER A 451 3.64 3.81 18.59
CA SER A 451 4.09 2.42 18.39
C SER A 451 5.00 2.24 17.16
N LYS A 452 5.27 3.30 16.39
CA LYS A 452 6.00 3.27 15.10
C LYS A 452 5.47 2.21 14.13
N THR A 453 4.14 2.20 13.95
CA THR A 453 3.42 1.29 13.05
C THR A 453 2.33 2.01 12.23
N ALA A 454 2.38 3.35 12.12
CA ALA A 454 1.35 4.12 11.44
C ALA A 454 1.31 3.91 9.92
N GLN A 455 2.43 3.53 9.29
CA GLN A 455 2.46 3.18 7.86
C GLN A 455 1.59 1.96 7.52
N ASN A 456 1.24 1.11 8.51
CA ASN A 456 0.33 -0.03 8.30
C ASN A 456 -1.09 0.41 7.92
N LEU A 457 -1.50 1.65 8.21
CA LEU A 457 -2.79 2.22 7.78
C LEU A 457 -2.94 2.33 6.26
N VAL A 458 -1.84 2.28 5.50
CA VAL A 458 -1.79 2.55 4.05
C VAL A 458 -1.34 1.32 3.23
N VAL A 459 -1.04 0.19 3.88
CA VAL A 459 -0.43 -0.99 3.27
C VAL A 459 -1.22 -1.54 2.09
N PHE A 460 -2.54 -1.67 2.23
CA PHE A 460 -3.42 -2.33 1.26
C PHE A 460 -3.50 -1.62 -0.11
N THR A 461 -3.16 -0.32 -0.18
CA THR A 461 -3.22 0.48 -1.40
C THR A 461 -1.85 0.70 -2.03
N ILE A 462 -0.85 1.07 -1.22
CA ILE A 462 0.40 1.63 -1.73
C ILE A 462 1.48 0.56 -1.97
N ILE A 463 1.51 -0.52 -1.18
CA ILE A 463 2.68 -1.41 -1.15
C ILE A 463 2.52 -2.58 -2.11
N VAL A 464 2.80 -2.35 -3.39
CA VAL A 464 3.10 -3.43 -4.34
C VAL A 464 4.49 -3.99 -4.04
N CYS A 465 4.53 -4.90 -3.07
CA CYS A 465 5.76 -5.40 -2.44
C CYS A 465 6.54 -6.36 -3.36
N LEU A 466 7.11 -5.85 -4.47
CA LEU A 466 7.89 -6.64 -5.45
C LEU A 466 9.07 -7.41 -4.85
N ASP A 467 9.56 -6.98 -3.68
CA ASP A 467 10.58 -7.72 -2.93
C ASP A 467 10.03 -9.01 -2.35
N ARG A 468 10.56 -10.13 -2.86
CA ARG A 468 10.17 -11.51 -2.55
C ARG A 468 10.03 -11.78 -1.05
N ILE A 469 8.84 -12.23 -0.66
CA ILE A 469 8.50 -13.04 0.52
C ILE A 469 9.50 -12.94 1.69
N VAL A 470 9.17 -12.08 2.64
CA VAL A 470 9.62 -12.22 4.03
C VAL A 470 8.40 -12.65 4.84
N PHE A 471 8.25 -13.95 5.07
CA PHE A 471 7.32 -14.48 6.08
C PHE A 471 7.61 -13.84 7.44
N LEU A 472 6.60 -13.71 8.31
CA LEU A 472 6.66 -12.94 9.56
C LEU A 472 7.66 -13.47 10.61
N ILE A 473 8.27 -14.64 10.38
CA ILE A 473 9.36 -15.20 11.21
C ILE A 473 10.63 -15.49 10.36
N ALA A 474 10.58 -15.24 9.05
CA ALA A 474 11.71 -15.39 8.13
C ALA A 474 12.70 -14.21 8.14
N THR A 475 12.78 -13.47 9.24
CA THR A 475 13.82 -12.47 9.54
C THR A 475 15.18 -13.16 9.81
N LYS A 476 15.64 -14.00 8.89
CA LYS A 476 16.83 -14.85 9.04
C LYS A 476 17.95 -14.56 8.02
N THR A 477 17.85 -13.48 7.23
CA THR A 477 18.88 -13.18 6.22
C THR A 477 19.04 -11.71 5.76
N ARG A 478 18.12 -10.78 6.04
CA ARG A 478 18.20 -9.39 5.47
C ARG A 478 17.96 -8.19 6.39
N LEU A 479 17.90 -8.36 7.72
CA LEU A 479 18.04 -7.23 8.68
C LEU A 479 19.53 -6.96 9.00
N ARG A 480 20.34 -6.71 7.97
CA ARG A 480 21.77 -6.36 8.07
C ARG A 480 22.22 -5.26 7.09
N VAL A 481 21.26 -4.48 6.62
CA VAL A 481 21.45 -3.19 5.94
C VAL A 481 20.41 -2.25 6.55
N TYR A 482 20.75 -0.99 6.78
CA TYR A 482 19.99 -0.02 7.60
C TYR A 482 20.01 -0.29 9.11
N TYR A 483 21.23 -0.48 9.63
CA TYR A 483 21.75 0.32 10.75
C TYR A 483 23.05 0.98 10.28
#